data_AF-A0A2V6QU08-F1
#
_entry.id   AF-A0A2V6QU08-F1
#
_cell.length_a   1.000
_cell.length_b   1.000
_cell.length_c   1.000
_cell.angle_alpha   90.00
_cell.angle_beta   90.00
_cell.angle_gamma   90.00
#
_symmetry.space_group_name_H-M   'P 1'
#
loop_
_entity.id
_entity.type
_entity.pdbx_description
1 polymer ?
#
loop_
_entity_poly.entity_id
_entity_poly.type
_entity_poly.pdbx_seq_one_letter_code
_entity_poly.pdbx_strand_id
1 'polypeptide(L)'
;MEPRYSTKTRAKRIEPEYFKRLHPFRRWRLILSITVPVVAAAWLVAYAARGDQRIYTSGPLSTGHAMFGTQCADCHGPGRAAAPGGTPTSAFFVRVSDRACLACHDAPVHHESQAFDPRCARCHVEHKGDVVLAALPDAQCSQCHADLTRMSRTPPTVAPRIRDFGSSHPEFAVAVKEQNVVRRVPLNRSAELKDLAQVKLNHQKHLKVGLKGLDELRTLKGPFRILEKAGGLQLACAFCHQPEASRASMQPISYIRHCGPGCHPLDVDARLPDVVAPHDTPEIVHAFLRTLFIEVFEQCQALAQPGPAGAGADKLKKQCQDLELVRAASASAARGGRPPSESAPEAPADRPRGGRLGRSVEAEPETTDRPRGGRLGRPADAEKETPSPRAPSPSALEWASAQLQGAERVMFKQKCEFCHTLSSAPDRLPRVAPTAIPARWLPHSVFDHGAHRPLACTECHKATASTDTTDVLLPSITVCRECHRQGGGARAGCVECHIYHDKAKERDPSGPFAVPQLTKGSRSAGSPPR
;
A
#
# COMPACT_ATOMS: atom_id res chain seq x y z
N MET A 1 -52.48 -20.33 -77.74
CA MET A 1 -51.86 -20.49 -76.40
C MET A 1 -52.16 -21.92 -75.94
N GLU A 2 -51.13 -22.74 -75.77
CA GLU A 2 -51.16 -24.22 -75.72
C GLU A 2 -52.11 -24.87 -74.68
N PRO A 3 -52.58 -26.11 -74.95
CA PRO A 3 -53.35 -26.91 -73.99
C PRO A 3 -52.43 -27.39 -72.85
N ARG A 4 -52.25 -26.54 -71.85
CA ARG A 4 -51.45 -26.82 -70.66
C ARG A 4 -52.20 -27.80 -69.74
N TYR A 5 -51.67 -29.03 -69.65
CA TYR A 5 -51.87 -30.04 -68.60
C TYR A 5 -53.26 -30.72 -68.47
N SER A 6 -53.49 -31.78 -69.27
CA SER A 6 -54.57 -32.75 -68.98
C SER A 6 -54.14 -33.76 -67.90
N THR A 7 -55.08 -34.20 -67.05
CA THR A 7 -54.90 -35.26 -66.04
C THR A 7 -54.38 -36.57 -66.66
N LYS A 8 -54.77 -36.89 -67.89
CA LYS A 8 -54.26 -38.05 -68.65
C LYS A 8 -52.76 -37.96 -68.97
N THR A 9 -52.24 -36.76 -69.27
CA THR A 9 -50.81 -36.56 -69.54
C THR A 9 -49.95 -36.70 -68.28
N ARG A 10 -50.53 -36.41 -67.10
CA ARG A 10 -49.88 -36.59 -65.80
C ARG A 10 -49.86 -38.07 -65.38
N ALA A 11 -50.94 -38.81 -65.66
CA ALA A 11 -51.06 -40.23 -65.33
C ALA A 11 -50.07 -41.12 -66.10
N LYS A 12 -49.76 -40.81 -67.37
CA LYS A 12 -48.76 -41.56 -68.17
C LYS A 12 -47.32 -41.50 -67.66
N ARG A 13 -46.98 -40.54 -66.78
CA ARG A 13 -45.62 -40.43 -66.18
C ARG A 13 -45.45 -41.22 -64.88
N ILE A 14 -46.53 -41.79 -64.35
CA ILE A 14 -46.51 -42.55 -63.10
C ILE A 14 -46.51 -44.02 -63.49
N GLU A 15 -45.42 -44.74 -63.20
CA GLU A 15 -45.34 -46.18 -63.47
C GLU A 15 -46.49 -46.92 -62.75
N PRO A 16 -47.30 -47.71 -63.45
CA PRO A 16 -48.42 -48.45 -62.86
C PRO A 16 -48.01 -49.46 -61.79
N GLU A 17 -46.72 -49.79 -61.66
CA GLU A 17 -46.20 -50.74 -60.67
C GLU A 17 -45.49 -50.02 -59.50
N TYR A 18 -45.51 -48.67 -59.44
CA TYR A 18 -44.73 -47.91 -58.43
C TYR A 18 -45.10 -48.29 -56.98
N PHE A 19 -46.33 -48.73 -56.73
CA PHE A 19 -46.81 -49.17 -55.42
C PHE A 19 -46.30 -50.56 -55.00
N LYS A 20 -45.77 -51.37 -55.94
CA LYS A 20 -45.17 -52.69 -55.65
C LYS A 20 -43.69 -52.60 -55.24
N ARG A 21 -43.05 -51.43 -55.41
CA ARG A 21 -41.65 -51.20 -55.01
C ARG A 21 -41.60 -50.12 -53.93
N LEU A 22 -40.98 -50.43 -52.79
CA LEU A 22 -40.73 -49.44 -51.76
C LEU A 22 -39.81 -48.34 -52.33
N HIS A 23 -40.33 -47.11 -52.43
CA HIS A 23 -39.57 -45.95 -52.89
C HIS A 23 -38.22 -45.87 -52.13
N PRO A 24 -37.08 -45.58 -52.81
CA PRO A 24 -35.76 -45.56 -52.19
C PRO A 24 -35.71 -44.77 -50.88
N PHE A 25 -36.40 -43.63 -50.85
CA PHE A 25 -36.55 -42.80 -49.64
C PHE A 25 -37.21 -43.53 -48.45
N ARG A 26 -38.25 -44.35 -48.68
CA ARG A 26 -38.91 -45.11 -47.60
C ARG A 26 -38.03 -46.24 -47.07
N ARG A 27 -37.26 -46.89 -47.95
CA ARG A 27 -36.29 -47.92 -47.59
C ARG A 27 -35.14 -47.32 -46.79
N TRP A 28 -34.57 -46.21 -47.24
CA TRP A 28 -33.54 -45.48 -46.50
C TRP A 28 -34.06 -44.93 -45.17
N ARG A 29 -35.29 -44.42 -45.12
CA ARG A 29 -35.91 -43.99 -43.86
C ARG A 29 -36.03 -45.14 -42.87
N LEU A 30 -36.47 -46.31 -43.31
CA LEU A 30 -36.56 -47.51 -42.46
C LEU A 30 -35.18 -47.96 -41.98
N ILE A 31 -34.21 -48.08 -42.89
CA ILE A 31 -32.84 -48.48 -42.57
C ILE A 31 -32.25 -47.51 -41.54
N LEU A 32 -32.27 -46.20 -41.79
CA LEU A 32 -31.72 -45.20 -40.88
C LEU A 32 -32.46 -45.15 -39.55
N SER A 33 -33.78 -45.36 -39.53
CA SER A 33 -34.57 -45.40 -38.30
C SER A 33 -34.22 -46.58 -37.38
N ILE A 34 -33.57 -47.62 -37.91
CA ILE A 34 -33.13 -48.79 -37.15
C ILE A 34 -31.62 -48.72 -36.90
N THR A 35 -30.82 -48.43 -37.92
CA THR A 35 -29.35 -48.45 -37.80
C THR A 35 -28.84 -47.34 -36.89
N VAL A 36 -29.41 -46.13 -36.93
CA VAL A 36 -28.96 -45.02 -36.07
C VAL A 36 -29.16 -45.34 -34.58
N PRO A 37 -30.35 -45.76 -34.11
CA PRO A 37 -30.53 -46.16 -32.72
C PRO A 37 -29.66 -47.36 -32.30
N VAL A 38 -29.49 -48.36 -33.17
CA VAL A 38 -28.67 -49.55 -32.86
C VAL A 38 -27.20 -49.17 -32.71
N VAL A 39 -26.66 -48.30 -33.58
CA VAL A 39 -25.29 -47.79 -33.45
C VAL A 39 -25.14 -46.95 -32.19
N ALA A 40 -26.10 -46.09 -31.88
CA ALA A 40 -26.10 -45.30 -30.64
C ALA A 40 -26.14 -46.18 -29.39
N ALA A 41 -26.98 -47.22 -29.37
CA ALA A 41 -27.06 -48.17 -28.28
C ALA A 41 -25.76 -48.97 -28.13
N ALA A 42 -25.19 -49.47 -29.23
CA ALA A 42 -23.91 -50.17 -29.22
C ALA A 42 -22.77 -49.28 -28.70
N TRP A 43 -22.76 -48.00 -29.07
CA TRP A 43 -21.80 -47.02 -28.58
C TRP A 43 -21.93 -46.78 -27.07
N LEU A 44 -23.15 -46.60 -26.56
CA LEU A 44 -23.41 -46.43 -25.12
C LEU A 44 -23.01 -47.67 -24.31
N VAL A 45 -23.33 -48.87 -24.82
CA VAL A 45 -22.95 -50.15 -24.17
C VAL A 45 -21.43 -50.31 -24.14
N ALA A 46 -20.73 -50.01 -25.25
CA ALA A 46 -19.27 -50.08 -25.30
C ALA A 46 -18.60 -49.08 -24.33
N TYR A 47 -19.18 -47.90 -24.18
CA TYR A 47 -18.67 -46.88 -23.25
C TYR A 47 -18.90 -47.28 -21.78
N ALA A 48 -20.09 -47.78 -21.46
CA ALA A 48 -20.41 -48.31 -20.14
C ALA A 48 -19.51 -49.51 -19.77
N ALA A 49 -19.21 -50.39 -20.73
CA ALA A 49 -18.33 -51.55 -20.52
C ALA A 49 -16.87 -51.16 -20.21
N ARG A 50 -16.40 -50.00 -20.70
CA ARG A 50 -15.07 -49.45 -20.38
C ARG A 50 -15.01 -48.78 -19.01
N GLY A 51 -16.13 -48.67 -18.29
CA GLY A 51 -16.21 -48.02 -16.98
C GLY A 51 -16.04 -46.50 -17.04
N ASP A 52 -16.12 -45.88 -18.23
CA ASP A 52 -16.00 -44.43 -18.39
C ASP A 52 -17.34 -43.75 -18.09
N GLN A 53 -17.39 -42.99 -17.00
CA GLN A 53 -18.62 -42.37 -16.50
C GLN A 53 -18.90 -40.99 -17.12
N ARG A 54 -18.05 -40.51 -18.04
CA ARG A 54 -18.18 -39.18 -18.65
C ARG A 54 -19.47 -38.98 -19.45
N ILE A 55 -20.06 -40.03 -20.00
CA ILE A 55 -21.37 -39.96 -20.68
C ILE A 55 -22.52 -39.58 -19.73
N TYR A 56 -22.30 -39.68 -18.42
CA TYR A 56 -23.31 -39.38 -17.39
C TYR A 56 -23.08 -38.03 -16.70
N THR A 57 -22.04 -37.28 -17.09
CA THR A 57 -21.75 -35.99 -16.48
C THR A 57 -22.72 -34.91 -16.95
N SER A 58 -23.16 -34.05 -16.04
CA SER A 58 -23.97 -32.86 -16.40
C SER A 58 -23.14 -31.72 -17.01
N GLY A 59 -21.82 -31.86 -16.99
CA GLY A 59 -20.85 -30.88 -17.50
C GLY A 59 -19.44 -31.15 -16.97
N PRO A 60 -18.42 -30.41 -17.41
CA PRO A 60 -17.06 -30.55 -16.91
C PRO A 60 -16.95 -30.16 -15.44
N LEU A 61 -16.10 -30.86 -14.70
CA LEU A 61 -15.72 -30.42 -13.35
C LEU A 61 -14.80 -29.20 -13.41
N SER A 62 -14.66 -28.50 -12.29
CA SER A 62 -13.66 -27.47 -12.05
C SER A 62 -12.23 -27.99 -12.23
N THR A 63 -11.29 -27.10 -12.56
CA THR A 63 -9.87 -27.41 -12.78
C THR A 63 -9.29 -28.13 -11.57
N GLY A 64 -9.61 -27.65 -10.36
CA GLY A 64 -9.13 -28.26 -9.11
C GLY A 64 -9.62 -29.69 -8.88
N HIS A 65 -10.76 -30.07 -9.47
CA HIS A 65 -11.35 -31.40 -9.34
C HIS A 65 -11.36 -32.21 -10.64
N ALA A 66 -10.76 -31.71 -11.71
CA ALA A 66 -10.85 -32.30 -13.05
C ALA A 66 -10.36 -33.76 -13.09
N MET A 67 -9.41 -34.13 -12.21
CA MET A 67 -8.90 -35.50 -12.08
C MET A 67 -9.99 -36.52 -11.67
N PHE A 68 -11.09 -36.07 -11.07
CA PHE A 68 -12.20 -36.93 -10.63
C PHE A 68 -13.31 -37.07 -11.68
N GLY A 69 -13.15 -36.48 -12.88
CA GLY A 69 -14.18 -36.44 -13.93
C GLY A 69 -14.66 -37.80 -14.44
N THR A 70 -13.96 -38.89 -14.11
CA THR A 70 -14.33 -40.28 -14.44
C THR A 70 -14.69 -41.12 -13.21
N GLN A 71 -14.58 -40.57 -12.00
CA GLN A 71 -14.71 -41.28 -10.72
C GLN A 71 -15.83 -40.64 -9.88
N CYS A 72 -17.08 -40.73 -10.35
CA CYS A 72 -18.21 -40.03 -9.72
C CYS A 72 -18.42 -40.41 -8.24
N ALA A 73 -18.04 -41.64 -7.85
CA ALA A 73 -18.17 -42.15 -6.48
C ALA A 73 -17.30 -41.40 -5.45
N ASP A 74 -16.29 -40.65 -5.91
CA ASP A 74 -15.45 -39.85 -5.01
C ASP A 74 -16.22 -38.67 -4.40
N CYS A 75 -17.27 -38.20 -5.08
CA CYS A 75 -18.15 -37.11 -4.66
C CYS A 75 -19.60 -37.56 -4.40
N HIS A 76 -20.15 -38.45 -5.23
CA HIS A 76 -21.53 -38.94 -5.16
C HIS A 76 -21.60 -40.23 -4.34
N GLY A 77 -22.11 -40.13 -3.11
CA GLY A 77 -22.20 -41.22 -2.13
C GLY A 77 -21.64 -40.80 -0.78
N PRO A 78 -21.12 -41.74 0.02
CA PRO A 78 -20.33 -41.37 1.20
C PRO A 78 -19.03 -40.63 0.83
N GLY A 79 -18.68 -40.58 -0.46
CA GLY A 79 -17.45 -39.98 -0.98
C GLY A 79 -16.21 -40.73 -0.50
N ARG A 80 -15.04 -40.11 -0.64
CA ARG A 80 -13.79 -40.62 -0.03
C ARG A 80 -13.81 -40.65 1.52
N ALA A 81 -14.81 -40.02 2.14
CA ALA A 81 -15.03 -40.03 3.59
C ALA A 81 -15.77 -41.28 4.11
N ALA A 82 -16.06 -42.26 3.26
CA ALA A 82 -16.68 -43.51 3.69
C ALA A 82 -15.80 -44.25 4.70
N ALA A 83 -16.37 -44.65 5.85
CA ALA A 83 -15.70 -45.53 6.79
C ALA A 83 -15.28 -46.83 6.09
N PRO A 84 -14.14 -47.45 6.48
CA PRO A 84 -13.74 -48.75 5.93
C PRO A 84 -14.88 -49.76 6.12
N GLY A 85 -15.40 -50.32 5.02
CA GLY A 85 -16.47 -51.33 5.05
C GLY A 85 -17.86 -50.86 4.62
N GLY A 86 -18.07 -49.58 4.29
CA GLY A 86 -19.31 -49.14 3.66
C GLY A 86 -19.41 -49.58 2.19
N THR A 87 -20.44 -50.34 1.81
CA THR A 87 -20.71 -50.66 0.40
C THR A 87 -20.94 -49.36 -0.39
N PRO A 88 -20.15 -49.07 -1.43
CA PRO A 88 -20.38 -47.90 -2.27
C PRO A 88 -21.68 -48.09 -3.05
N THR A 89 -22.72 -47.35 -2.68
CA THR A 89 -23.95 -47.28 -3.47
C THR A 89 -23.72 -46.35 -4.66
N SER A 90 -23.18 -46.89 -5.76
CA SER A 90 -23.11 -46.16 -7.02
C SER A 90 -24.46 -46.21 -7.73
N ALA A 91 -25.30 -45.20 -7.54
CA ALA A 91 -26.55 -45.04 -8.28
C ALA A 91 -26.61 -43.67 -8.97
N PHE A 92 -27.36 -43.61 -10.09
CA PHE A 92 -27.47 -42.44 -10.97
C PHE A 92 -27.99 -41.14 -10.30
N PHE A 93 -28.56 -41.23 -9.10
CA PHE A 93 -29.22 -40.11 -8.41
C PHE A 93 -28.67 -39.81 -7.02
N VAL A 94 -27.47 -40.32 -6.72
CA VAL A 94 -26.88 -40.12 -5.40
C VAL A 94 -26.43 -38.68 -5.26
N ARG A 95 -26.86 -38.03 -4.17
CA ARG A 95 -26.51 -36.64 -3.87
C ARG A 95 -25.10 -36.54 -3.31
N VAL A 96 -24.44 -35.41 -3.57
CA VAL A 96 -23.18 -35.04 -2.92
C VAL A 96 -23.47 -34.55 -1.50
N SER A 97 -22.69 -35.01 -0.53
CA SER A 97 -22.73 -34.52 0.85
C SER A 97 -21.49 -33.67 1.13
N ASP A 98 -21.60 -32.71 2.05
CA ASP A 98 -20.46 -31.86 2.42
C ASP A 98 -19.28 -32.68 2.99
N ARG A 99 -19.56 -33.86 3.58
CA ARG A 99 -18.50 -34.80 4.02
C ARG A 99 -17.57 -35.24 2.90
N ALA A 100 -18.06 -35.35 1.66
CA ALA A 100 -17.21 -35.71 0.53
C ALA A 100 -16.17 -34.61 0.24
N CYS A 101 -16.56 -33.34 0.38
CA CYS A 101 -15.67 -32.19 0.24
C CYS A 101 -14.70 -32.10 1.43
N LEU A 102 -15.23 -32.27 2.65
CA LEU A 102 -14.49 -32.20 3.91
C LEU A 102 -13.45 -33.31 4.10
N ALA A 103 -13.53 -34.38 3.30
CA ALA A 103 -12.48 -35.40 3.25
C ALA A 103 -11.11 -34.79 2.93
N CYS A 104 -11.07 -33.83 2.00
CA CYS A 104 -9.85 -33.19 1.53
C CYS A 104 -9.69 -31.76 2.07
N HIS A 105 -10.76 -30.97 2.10
CA HIS A 105 -10.71 -29.53 2.40
C HIS A 105 -11.41 -29.23 3.72
N ASP A 106 -10.75 -28.56 4.67
CA ASP A 106 -11.47 -27.92 5.77
C ASP A 106 -11.87 -26.49 5.35
N ALA A 107 -13.05 -26.06 5.78
CA ALA A 107 -13.52 -24.70 5.56
C ALA A 107 -13.98 -24.10 6.91
N PRO A 108 -13.65 -22.83 7.19
CA PRO A 108 -14.18 -22.17 8.36
C PRO A 108 -15.70 -22.05 8.26
N VAL A 109 -16.35 -21.94 9.42
CA VAL A 109 -17.77 -21.51 9.47
C VAL A 109 -17.94 -20.20 8.71
N HIS A 110 -19.02 -20.08 7.94
CA HIS A 110 -19.28 -18.89 7.13
C HIS A 110 -19.47 -17.65 8.01
N HIS A 111 -20.20 -17.76 9.14
CA HIS A 111 -20.19 -16.76 10.20
C HIS A 111 -20.59 -17.38 11.56
N GLU A 112 -20.05 -16.87 12.68
CA GLU A 112 -20.32 -17.39 14.03
C GLU A 112 -21.80 -17.32 14.43
N SER A 113 -22.53 -16.32 13.90
CA SER A 113 -23.94 -16.10 14.21
C SER A 113 -24.91 -16.83 13.28
N GLN A 114 -24.43 -17.64 12.33
CA GLN A 114 -25.31 -18.28 11.34
C GLN A 114 -26.33 -19.22 12.00
N ALA A 115 -27.59 -19.13 11.56
CA ALA A 115 -28.64 -20.00 12.09
C ALA A 115 -28.46 -21.47 11.65
N PHE A 116 -27.93 -21.69 10.45
CA PHE A 116 -27.70 -23.00 9.85
C PHE A 116 -26.41 -23.00 9.01
N ASP A 117 -25.88 -24.19 8.74
CA ASP A 117 -24.70 -24.35 7.88
C ASP A 117 -25.13 -24.48 6.41
N PRO A 118 -24.72 -23.56 5.51
CA PRO A 118 -24.99 -23.70 4.09
C PRO A 118 -24.17 -24.87 3.51
N ARG A 119 -24.80 -25.69 2.67
CA ARG A 119 -24.09 -26.78 1.97
C ARG A 119 -23.06 -26.21 1.00
N CYS A 120 -21.90 -26.86 0.87
CA CYS A 120 -20.79 -26.39 0.03
C CYS A 120 -21.26 -26.16 -1.42
N ALA A 121 -22.03 -27.11 -1.96
CA ALA A 121 -22.53 -27.06 -3.33
C ALA A 121 -23.59 -25.97 -3.61
N ARG A 122 -24.05 -25.22 -2.60
CA ARG A 122 -24.91 -24.04 -2.82
C ARG A 122 -24.14 -22.88 -3.42
N CYS A 123 -22.87 -22.71 -3.02
CA CYS A 123 -21.98 -21.68 -3.53
C CYS A 123 -20.96 -22.26 -4.52
N HIS A 124 -20.32 -23.37 -4.16
CA HIS A 124 -19.35 -24.06 -5.01
C HIS A 124 -20.05 -25.05 -5.93
N VAL A 125 -20.71 -24.53 -6.97
CA VAL A 125 -21.47 -25.35 -7.92
C VAL A 125 -20.52 -26.03 -8.90
N GLU A 126 -20.35 -27.34 -8.72
CA GLU A 126 -19.57 -28.20 -9.60
C GLU A 126 -20.35 -28.56 -10.88
N HIS A 127 -19.68 -29.20 -11.87
CA HIS A 127 -20.21 -29.54 -13.20
C HIS A 127 -20.49 -28.35 -14.12
N LYS A 128 -19.96 -27.17 -13.79
CA LYS A 128 -20.06 -25.98 -14.64
C LYS A 128 -18.72 -25.56 -15.25
N GLY A 129 -17.67 -26.37 -15.06
CA GLY A 129 -16.30 -26.06 -15.44
C GLY A 129 -15.74 -24.83 -14.72
N ASP A 130 -14.60 -24.36 -15.21
CA ASP A 130 -13.84 -23.26 -14.59
C ASP A 130 -14.51 -21.89 -14.67
N VAL A 131 -15.25 -21.68 -15.76
CA VAL A 131 -15.75 -20.35 -16.12
C VAL A 131 -16.85 -19.88 -15.17
N VAL A 132 -17.58 -20.80 -14.52
CA VAL A 132 -18.74 -20.45 -13.67
C VAL A 132 -18.41 -20.41 -12.18
N LEU A 133 -17.38 -21.12 -11.71
CA LEU A 133 -16.97 -21.01 -10.30
C LEU A 133 -16.35 -19.64 -9.98
N ALA A 134 -15.74 -18.97 -10.96
CA ALA A 134 -15.20 -17.62 -10.81
C ALA A 134 -16.27 -16.50 -10.81
N ALA A 135 -17.49 -16.81 -11.24
CA ALA A 135 -18.60 -15.86 -11.32
C ALA A 135 -19.79 -16.42 -10.54
N LEU A 136 -19.77 -16.25 -9.22
CA LEU A 136 -20.87 -16.60 -8.32
C LEU A 136 -21.97 -15.51 -8.37
N PRO A 137 -23.17 -15.78 -8.90
CA PRO A 137 -24.30 -14.85 -8.82
C PRO A 137 -24.64 -14.39 -7.39
N ASP A 138 -24.99 -13.12 -7.25
CA ASP A 138 -25.52 -12.53 -5.99
C ASP A 138 -26.75 -13.27 -5.44
N ALA A 139 -27.50 -13.95 -6.31
CA ALA A 139 -28.61 -14.80 -5.92
C ALA A 139 -28.20 -15.95 -4.96
N GLN A 140 -26.94 -16.43 -5.00
CA GLN A 140 -26.47 -17.40 -4.02
C GLN A 140 -26.27 -16.77 -2.64
N CYS A 141 -25.77 -15.54 -2.57
CA CYS A 141 -25.55 -14.82 -1.31
C CYS A 141 -26.87 -14.32 -0.72
N SER A 142 -27.67 -13.63 -1.53
CA SER A 142 -28.92 -12.99 -1.11
C SER A 142 -30.01 -13.96 -0.66
N GLN A 143 -29.91 -15.26 -0.97
CA GLN A 143 -30.77 -16.30 -0.37
C GLN A 143 -30.80 -16.22 1.16
N CYS A 144 -29.67 -15.84 1.78
CA CYS A 144 -29.58 -15.63 3.23
C CYS A 144 -29.39 -14.16 3.59
N HIS A 145 -28.62 -13.41 2.80
CA HIS A 145 -28.26 -12.01 3.12
C HIS A 145 -29.34 -10.97 2.79
N ALA A 146 -30.39 -11.34 2.04
CA ALA A 146 -31.50 -10.41 1.75
C ALA A 146 -32.28 -10.00 3.02
N ASP A 147 -32.27 -10.83 4.07
CA ASP A 147 -32.83 -10.54 5.38
C ASP A 147 -32.14 -11.35 6.49
N LEU A 148 -31.03 -10.80 7.02
CA LEU A 148 -30.24 -11.41 8.09
C LEU A 148 -31.00 -11.56 9.40
N THR A 149 -32.09 -10.80 9.60
CA THR A 149 -32.92 -10.92 10.81
C THR A 149 -33.55 -12.30 10.95
N ARG A 150 -33.68 -13.05 9.84
CA ARG A 150 -34.22 -14.41 9.80
C ARG A 150 -33.15 -15.50 9.77
N MET A 151 -31.91 -15.13 9.47
CA MET A 151 -30.81 -16.06 9.16
C MET A 151 -29.68 -16.04 10.20
N SER A 152 -29.79 -15.18 11.21
CA SER A 152 -28.81 -15.02 12.30
C SER A 152 -29.42 -15.41 13.65
N ARG A 153 -28.63 -16.05 14.50
CA ARG A 153 -28.98 -16.40 15.89
C ARG A 153 -28.97 -15.18 16.81
N THR A 154 -28.18 -14.16 16.46
CA THR A 154 -28.05 -12.91 17.19
C THR A 154 -28.46 -11.73 16.30
N PRO A 155 -28.93 -10.61 16.89
CA PRO A 155 -29.23 -9.41 16.12
C PRO A 155 -28.03 -8.99 15.26
N PRO A 156 -28.23 -8.70 13.97
CA PRO A 156 -27.14 -8.35 13.07
C PRO A 156 -26.50 -7.02 13.49
N THR A 157 -25.17 -7.01 13.55
CA THR A 157 -24.35 -5.81 13.82
C THR A 157 -24.03 -5.01 12.55
N VAL A 158 -24.41 -5.55 11.40
CA VAL A 158 -24.25 -4.98 10.07
C VAL A 158 -25.63 -4.69 9.45
N ALA A 159 -25.65 -4.07 8.27
CA ALA A 159 -26.90 -3.80 7.57
C ALA A 159 -27.70 -5.11 7.39
N PRO A 160 -28.94 -5.19 7.90
CA PRO A 160 -29.66 -6.45 8.03
C PRO A 160 -30.28 -6.95 6.71
N ARG A 161 -30.32 -6.12 5.67
CA ARG A 161 -30.99 -6.43 4.40
C ARG A 161 -30.14 -5.97 3.24
N ILE A 162 -29.57 -6.92 2.50
CA ILE A 162 -28.69 -6.66 1.35
C ILE A 162 -29.03 -7.67 0.24
N ARG A 163 -29.50 -7.17 -0.90
CA ARG A 163 -29.88 -7.97 -2.08
C ARG A 163 -28.89 -7.85 -3.22
N ASP A 164 -28.37 -6.64 -3.42
CA ASP A 164 -27.47 -6.27 -4.50
C ASP A 164 -26.72 -4.97 -4.19
N PHE A 165 -25.64 -4.73 -4.93
CA PHE A 165 -24.80 -3.54 -4.80
C PHE A 165 -25.48 -2.23 -5.20
N GLY A 166 -26.31 -2.25 -6.24
CA GLY A 166 -26.83 -1.04 -6.88
C GLY A 166 -27.91 -0.34 -6.05
N SER A 167 -28.82 -1.10 -5.44
CA SER A 167 -30.02 -0.58 -4.81
C SER A 167 -30.02 -0.68 -3.28
N SER A 168 -29.48 -1.77 -2.74
CA SER A 168 -29.70 -2.16 -1.33
C SER A 168 -28.44 -2.14 -0.48
N HIS A 169 -27.26 -2.15 -1.10
CA HIS A 169 -26.01 -2.09 -0.36
C HIS A 169 -25.88 -0.75 0.36
N PRO A 170 -25.57 -0.76 1.68
CA PRO A 170 -25.41 0.46 2.46
C PRO A 170 -24.20 1.27 1.95
N GLU A 171 -24.10 2.52 2.39
CA GLU A 171 -22.85 3.26 2.24
C GLU A 171 -21.69 2.52 2.95
N PHE A 172 -20.48 2.60 2.39
CA PHE A 172 -19.29 2.07 3.04
C PHE A 172 -19.03 2.82 4.35
N ALA A 173 -18.62 2.10 5.39
CA ALA A 173 -18.39 2.68 6.69
C ALA A 173 -16.99 2.35 7.19
N VAL A 174 -16.31 3.36 7.72
CA VAL A 174 -14.98 3.24 8.32
C VAL A 174 -15.07 3.29 9.84
N ALA A 175 -14.11 2.64 10.49
CA ALA A 175 -13.98 2.70 11.93
C ALA A 175 -13.37 4.05 12.34
N VAL A 176 -14.09 4.80 13.19
CA VAL A 176 -13.64 6.03 13.84
C VAL A 176 -13.69 5.76 15.34
N LYS A 177 -12.56 5.87 16.03
CA LYS A 177 -12.40 5.76 17.49
C LYS A 177 -12.52 7.12 18.17
N GLU A 178 -13.57 7.31 18.95
CA GLU A 178 -13.78 8.52 19.75
C GLU A 178 -13.77 8.12 21.24
N GLN A 179 -12.93 8.77 22.05
CA GLN A 179 -12.88 8.53 23.51
C GLN A 179 -12.78 7.04 23.92
N ASN A 180 -11.97 6.26 23.20
CA ASN A 180 -11.83 4.81 23.34
C ASN A 180 -12.99 3.92 22.85
N VAL A 181 -14.03 4.49 22.27
CA VAL A 181 -15.13 3.75 21.63
C VAL A 181 -14.94 3.75 20.12
N VAL A 182 -14.89 2.57 19.50
CA VAL A 182 -14.86 2.44 18.04
C VAL A 182 -16.27 2.46 17.49
N ARG A 183 -16.59 3.46 16.67
CA ARG A 183 -17.86 3.59 15.96
C ARG A 183 -17.65 3.44 14.46
N ARG A 184 -18.60 2.81 13.76
CA ARG A 184 -18.59 2.76 12.29
C ARG A 184 -19.37 3.94 11.73
N VAL A 185 -18.70 4.77 10.94
CA VAL A 185 -19.28 5.98 10.35
C VAL A 185 -19.35 5.82 8.83
N PRO A 186 -20.53 5.94 8.20
CA PRO A 186 -20.67 5.92 6.75
C PRO A 186 -19.90 7.05 6.06
N LEU A 187 -19.31 6.77 4.89
CA LEU A 187 -18.46 7.71 4.15
C LEU A 187 -19.20 8.95 3.61
N ASN A 188 -20.53 8.91 3.52
CA ASN A 188 -21.34 10.07 3.15
C ASN A 188 -21.57 11.06 4.31
N ARG A 189 -21.18 10.71 5.55
CA ARG A 189 -21.30 11.59 6.73
C ARG A 189 -20.00 12.31 7.04
N SER A 190 -19.52 13.12 6.09
CA SER A 190 -18.20 13.75 6.13
C SER A 190 -17.89 14.50 7.44
N ALA A 191 -18.87 15.18 8.04
CA ALA A 191 -18.69 15.92 9.30
C ALA A 191 -18.34 15.03 10.51
N GLU A 192 -18.68 13.75 10.45
CA GLU A 192 -18.42 12.77 11.51
C GLU A 192 -17.14 11.94 11.25
N LEU A 193 -16.56 12.04 10.06
CA LEU A 193 -15.38 11.29 9.65
C LEU A 193 -14.12 11.98 10.16
N LYS A 194 -13.31 11.23 10.92
CA LYS A 194 -11.96 11.64 11.30
C LYS A 194 -11.05 10.45 11.19
N ASP A 195 -9.98 10.59 10.41
CA ASP A 195 -8.84 9.69 10.51
C ASP A 195 -8.10 9.99 11.83
N LEU A 196 -7.66 8.92 12.47
CA LEU A 196 -7.10 8.92 13.82
C LEU A 196 -5.65 8.45 13.82
N ALA A 197 -5.07 8.27 12.63
CA ALA A 197 -3.64 8.15 12.49
C ALA A 197 -2.97 9.34 13.19
N GLN A 198 -2.09 9.05 14.14
CA GLN A 198 -1.36 10.04 14.94
C GLN A 198 -0.06 10.44 14.26
N VAL A 199 -0.18 10.90 13.02
CA VAL A 199 0.90 11.50 12.25
C VAL A 199 0.39 12.81 11.67
N LYS A 200 1.24 13.83 11.61
CA LYS A 200 0.92 15.12 11.01
C LYS A 200 1.41 15.11 9.56
N LEU A 201 0.47 14.95 8.63
CA LEU A 201 0.74 14.98 7.21
C LEU A 201 -0.25 15.90 6.49
N ASN A 202 0.28 16.70 5.58
CA ASN A 202 -0.48 17.62 4.73
C ASN A 202 -0.21 17.27 3.26
N HIS A 203 -1.16 16.58 2.61
CA HIS A 203 -1.00 16.14 1.23
C HIS A 203 -0.89 17.32 0.26
N GLN A 204 -1.66 18.40 0.46
CA GLN A 204 -1.64 19.58 -0.40
C GLN A 204 -0.23 20.19 -0.52
N LYS A 205 0.53 20.25 0.58
CA LYS A 205 1.91 20.74 0.57
C LYS A 205 2.85 19.79 -0.17
N HIS A 206 2.74 18.49 0.06
CA HIS A 206 3.61 17.48 -0.55
C HIS A 206 3.32 17.26 -2.04
N LEU A 207 2.08 17.49 -2.46
CA LEU A 207 1.66 17.38 -3.85
C LEU A 207 1.74 18.71 -4.60
N LYS A 208 2.40 19.74 -4.05
CA LYS A 208 2.59 21.00 -4.78
C LYS A 208 3.52 20.80 -5.98
N VAL A 209 3.23 21.45 -7.10
CA VAL A 209 4.11 21.49 -8.26
C VAL A 209 5.30 22.41 -7.98
N GLY A 210 6.49 22.00 -8.42
CA GLY A 210 7.72 22.80 -8.29
C GLY A 210 8.35 22.77 -6.90
N LEU A 211 8.21 21.67 -6.15
CA LEU A 211 8.98 21.48 -4.93
C LEU A 211 10.49 21.41 -5.26
N LYS A 212 11.32 21.96 -4.38
CA LYS A 212 12.77 21.93 -4.53
C LYS A 212 13.30 20.48 -4.42
N GLY A 213 14.32 20.15 -5.20
CA GLY A 213 14.99 18.84 -5.15
C GLY A 213 14.28 17.72 -5.93
N LEU A 214 13.16 18.00 -6.60
CA LEU A 214 12.44 16.98 -7.38
C LEU A 214 13.21 16.52 -8.62
N ASP A 215 14.07 17.34 -9.21
CA ASP A 215 14.88 16.97 -10.38
C ASP A 215 15.89 15.85 -10.04
N GLU A 216 16.57 16.00 -8.91
CA GLU A 216 17.49 14.99 -8.39
C GLU A 216 16.74 13.71 -8.01
N LEU A 217 15.60 13.84 -7.30
CA LEU A 217 14.77 12.69 -6.95
C LEU A 217 14.19 11.98 -8.17
N ARG A 218 13.84 12.70 -9.24
CA ARG A 218 13.37 12.10 -10.49
C ARG A 218 14.47 11.28 -11.15
N THR A 219 15.72 11.75 -11.07
CA THR A 219 16.89 11.00 -11.55
C THR A 219 17.08 9.71 -10.76
N LEU A 220 16.92 9.75 -9.43
CA LEU A 220 17.13 8.60 -8.54
C LEU A 220 15.94 7.61 -8.50
N LYS A 221 14.71 8.10 -8.61
CA LYS A 221 13.47 7.33 -8.40
C LYS A 221 12.69 7.06 -9.70
N GLY A 222 13.10 7.69 -10.79
CA GLY A 222 12.48 7.55 -12.10
C GLY A 222 11.21 8.40 -12.30
N PRO A 223 10.77 8.55 -13.56
CA PRO A 223 9.67 9.43 -13.95
C PRO A 223 8.29 8.95 -13.47
N PHE A 224 8.15 7.68 -13.09
CA PHE A 224 6.87 7.14 -12.60
C PHE A 224 6.52 7.62 -11.19
N ARG A 225 7.52 8.01 -10.40
CA ARG A 225 7.31 8.49 -9.02
C ARG A 225 7.28 10.02 -8.92
N ILE A 226 7.79 10.71 -9.94
CA ILE A 226 7.85 12.17 -10.03
C ILE A 226 7.30 12.57 -11.39
N LEU A 227 6.08 13.09 -11.42
CA LEU A 227 5.36 13.42 -12.65
C LEU A 227 5.80 14.79 -13.19
N GLU A 228 5.82 14.92 -14.51
CA GLU A 228 5.84 16.23 -15.17
C GLU A 228 4.41 16.77 -15.23
N LYS A 229 4.23 18.01 -14.77
CA LYS A 229 2.97 18.75 -14.82
C LYS A 229 3.21 20.13 -15.42
N ALA A 230 2.12 20.79 -15.81
CA ALA A 230 2.20 22.20 -16.17
C ALA A 230 2.78 23.00 -14.98
N GLY A 231 3.88 23.72 -15.22
CA GLY A 231 4.58 24.49 -14.19
C GLY A 231 5.68 23.76 -13.41
N GLY A 232 5.98 22.49 -13.73
CA GLY A 232 7.17 21.79 -13.20
C GLY A 232 6.90 20.36 -12.74
N LEU A 233 7.83 19.82 -11.94
CA LEU A 233 7.74 18.48 -11.39
C LEU A 233 6.79 18.42 -10.18
N GLN A 234 6.16 17.27 -9.98
CA GLN A 234 5.26 16.98 -8.85
C GLN A 234 5.49 15.55 -8.34
N LEU A 235 5.35 15.31 -7.03
CA LEU A 235 5.32 13.94 -6.51
C LEU A 235 4.10 13.18 -7.06
N ALA A 236 4.31 11.95 -7.54
CA ALA A 236 3.22 11.03 -7.85
C ALA A 236 2.65 10.46 -6.56
N CYS A 237 1.36 10.07 -6.55
CA CYS A 237 0.75 9.35 -5.42
C CYS A 237 1.56 8.06 -5.08
N ALA A 238 2.05 7.38 -6.12
CA ALA A 238 2.85 6.16 -6.01
C ALA A 238 4.26 6.36 -5.43
N PHE A 239 4.70 7.61 -5.19
CA PHE A 239 5.92 7.88 -4.46
C PHE A 239 5.81 7.32 -3.03
N CYS A 240 4.70 7.62 -2.35
CA CYS A 240 4.37 7.14 -1.01
C CYS A 240 3.51 5.86 -1.05
N HIS A 241 2.44 5.85 -1.83
CA HIS A 241 1.46 4.77 -1.88
C HIS A 241 1.84 3.71 -2.91
N GLN A 242 2.72 2.80 -2.52
CA GLN A 242 3.15 1.70 -3.38
C GLN A 242 2.20 0.51 -3.23
N PRO A 243 1.59 0.02 -4.31
CA PRO A 243 0.77 -1.18 -4.24
C PRO A 243 1.60 -2.39 -3.81
N GLU A 244 0.98 -3.32 -3.08
CA GLU A 244 1.56 -4.64 -2.85
C GLU A 244 1.55 -5.48 -4.14
N ALA A 245 2.17 -6.66 -4.11
CA ALA A 245 2.29 -7.53 -5.30
C ALA A 245 0.92 -7.92 -5.89
N SER A 246 -0.09 -8.13 -5.04
CA SER A 246 -1.47 -8.41 -5.45
C SER A 246 -2.18 -7.19 -6.07
N ARG A 247 -1.63 -5.98 -5.85
CA ARG A 247 -2.21 -4.66 -6.15
C ARG A 247 -3.53 -4.36 -5.44
N ALA A 248 -3.91 -5.20 -4.49
CA ALA A 248 -5.17 -5.08 -3.77
C ALA A 248 -5.06 -4.18 -2.53
N SER A 249 -3.87 -4.08 -1.96
CA SER A 249 -3.55 -3.18 -0.83
C SER A 249 -2.32 -2.32 -1.13
N MET A 250 -2.09 -1.32 -0.28
CA MET A 250 -0.87 -0.50 -0.32
C MET A 250 0.12 -1.00 0.74
N GLN A 251 1.41 -0.89 0.43
CA GLN A 251 2.50 -1.16 1.36
C GLN A 251 2.47 -0.17 2.53
N PRO A 252 2.92 -0.57 3.73
CA PRO A 252 3.06 0.33 4.86
C PRO A 252 3.99 1.51 4.56
N ILE A 253 3.62 2.70 5.07
CA ILE A 253 4.46 3.89 4.95
C ILE A 253 5.58 3.83 5.99
N SER A 254 6.83 3.98 5.53
CA SER A 254 8.01 4.14 6.39
C SER A 254 8.77 5.41 6.07
N TYR A 255 9.31 6.08 7.09
CA TYR A 255 10.10 7.30 6.94
C TYR A 255 11.29 7.13 5.97
N ILE A 256 12.11 6.08 6.15
CA ILE A 256 13.34 5.86 5.37
C ILE A 256 13.10 5.65 3.87
N ARG A 257 11.89 5.22 3.48
CA ARG A 257 11.54 4.97 2.08
C ARG A 257 10.81 6.13 1.43
N HIS A 258 10.04 6.88 2.21
CA HIS A 258 9.01 7.79 1.68
C HIS A 258 9.15 9.25 2.15
N CYS A 259 9.97 9.55 3.15
CA CYS A 259 10.09 10.90 3.73
C CYS A 259 11.55 11.38 3.78
N GLY A 260 12.43 10.59 4.40
CA GLY A 260 13.87 10.79 4.43
C GLY A 260 14.61 9.81 3.51
N PRO A 261 15.93 9.98 3.31
CA PRO A 261 16.74 11.13 3.69
C PRO A 261 16.69 12.29 2.66
N GLY A 262 16.06 12.08 1.49
CA GLY A 262 16.15 13.03 0.38
C GLY A 262 15.36 14.34 0.53
N CYS A 263 14.33 14.39 1.37
CA CYS A 263 13.51 15.60 1.56
C CYS A 263 13.50 16.09 3.02
N HIS A 264 13.31 15.17 3.96
CA HIS A 264 13.22 15.49 5.39
C HIS A 264 14.34 14.81 6.18
N PRO A 265 15.62 15.19 5.99
CA PRO A 265 16.70 14.62 6.79
C PRO A 265 16.54 14.97 8.29
N LEU A 266 17.02 14.08 9.15
CA LEU A 266 17.13 14.30 10.59
C LEU A 266 18.55 14.80 10.92
N ASP A 267 18.96 15.88 10.27
CA ASP A 267 20.23 16.58 10.51
C ASP A 267 20.30 17.10 11.96
N VAL A 268 21.37 16.74 12.66
CA VAL A 268 21.50 17.00 14.10
C VAL A 268 21.90 18.44 14.40
N ASP A 269 22.94 18.90 13.69
CA ASP A 269 23.59 20.19 13.91
C ASP A 269 24.16 20.67 12.58
N ALA A 270 23.99 21.96 12.26
CA ALA A 270 24.53 22.54 11.03
C ALA A 270 26.06 22.46 10.96
N ARG A 271 26.74 22.37 12.11
CA ARG A 271 28.19 22.17 12.24
C ARG A 271 28.62 20.72 11.96
N LEU A 272 27.66 19.79 11.93
CA LEU A 272 27.86 18.37 11.64
C LEU A 272 27.06 17.97 10.38
N PRO A 273 27.38 18.54 9.19
CA PRO A 273 26.53 18.45 8.01
C PRO A 273 26.38 17.03 7.42
N ASP A 274 27.31 16.13 7.75
CA ASP A 274 27.32 14.75 7.27
C ASP A 274 26.59 13.79 8.23
N VAL A 275 26.05 14.29 9.35
CA VAL A 275 25.45 13.47 10.41
C VAL A 275 23.92 13.55 10.36
N VAL A 276 23.30 12.39 10.18
CA VAL A 276 21.85 12.21 10.21
C VAL A 276 21.47 11.27 11.35
N ALA A 277 20.59 11.71 12.24
CA ALA A 277 20.08 10.90 13.32
C ALA A 277 19.20 9.75 12.79
N PRO A 278 19.20 8.58 13.46
CA PRO A 278 18.29 7.50 13.13
C PRO A 278 16.84 7.93 13.40
N HIS A 279 15.91 7.53 12.52
CA HIS A 279 14.49 7.66 12.81
C HIS A 279 14.04 6.48 13.69
N ASP A 280 14.18 6.66 14.99
CA ASP A 280 13.91 5.64 16.00
C ASP A 280 13.28 6.26 17.26
N THR A 281 13.12 5.46 18.31
CA THR A 281 12.67 5.86 19.64
C THR A 281 13.56 6.96 20.23
N PRO A 282 12.98 7.88 21.01
CA PRO A 282 13.73 8.96 21.67
C PRO A 282 14.93 8.47 22.50
N GLU A 283 14.85 7.28 23.08
CA GLU A 283 15.94 6.64 23.83
C GLU A 283 17.13 6.29 22.93
N ILE A 284 16.87 5.72 21.74
CA ILE A 284 17.92 5.39 20.76
C ILE A 284 18.52 6.69 20.18
N VAL A 285 17.68 7.69 19.89
CA VAL A 285 18.16 9.00 19.41
C VAL A 285 19.01 9.69 20.48
N HIS A 286 18.60 9.69 21.75
CA HIS A 286 19.38 10.22 22.85
C HIS A 286 20.76 9.54 22.97
N ALA A 287 20.77 8.20 22.95
CA ALA A 287 22.02 7.43 23.02
C ALA A 287 22.93 7.76 21.82
N PHE A 288 22.37 7.84 20.61
CA PHE A 288 23.10 8.24 19.41
C PHE A 288 23.72 9.63 19.56
N LEU A 289 22.95 10.63 19.98
CA LEU A 289 23.45 12.01 20.16
C LEU A 289 24.56 12.08 21.20
N ARG A 290 24.39 11.38 22.33
CA ARG A 290 25.39 11.34 23.39
C ARG A 290 26.70 10.73 22.90
N THR A 291 26.64 9.60 22.20
CA THR A 291 27.82 8.95 21.62
C THR A 291 28.47 9.83 20.55
N LEU A 292 27.67 10.41 19.65
CA LEU A 292 28.14 11.34 18.61
C LEU A 292 28.98 12.47 19.18
N PHE A 293 28.50 13.16 20.22
CA PHE A 293 29.25 14.28 20.79
C PHE A 293 30.51 13.84 21.53
N ILE A 294 30.52 12.67 22.19
CA ILE A 294 31.73 12.13 22.80
C ILE A 294 32.78 11.83 21.72
N GLU A 295 32.39 11.15 20.64
CA GLU A 295 33.30 10.82 19.54
C GLU A 295 33.84 12.09 18.84
N VAL A 296 32.96 13.08 18.59
CA VAL A 296 33.38 14.37 18.01
C VAL A 296 34.38 15.08 18.91
N PHE A 297 34.15 15.10 20.22
CA PHE A 297 35.08 15.69 21.18
C PHE A 297 36.45 14.99 21.12
N GLU A 298 36.47 13.66 21.18
CA GLU A 298 37.70 12.87 21.16
C GLU A 298 38.47 13.05 19.84
N GLN A 299 37.77 13.10 18.71
CA GLN A 299 38.37 13.38 17.40
C GLN A 299 39.02 14.78 17.36
N CYS A 300 38.36 15.80 17.90
CA CYS A 300 38.90 17.14 17.95
C CYS A 300 40.11 17.25 18.90
N GLN A 301 40.12 16.51 20.01
CA GLN A 301 41.27 16.47 20.91
C GLN A 301 42.46 15.73 20.29
N ALA A 302 42.21 14.66 19.52
CA ALA A 302 43.25 13.96 18.78
C ALA A 302 43.95 14.87 17.75
N LEU A 303 43.21 15.78 17.10
CA LEU A 303 43.77 16.78 16.18
C LEU A 303 44.63 17.85 16.86
N ALA A 304 44.49 18.04 18.18
CA ALA A 304 45.36 18.95 18.93
C ALA A 304 46.76 18.35 19.17
N GLN A 305 46.97 17.05 18.89
CA GLN A 305 48.27 16.40 18.98
C GLN A 305 49.05 16.49 17.65
N PRO A 306 50.39 16.65 17.67
CA PRO A 306 51.18 16.79 16.45
C PRO A 306 51.19 15.49 15.62
N GLY A 307 50.68 15.55 14.39
CA GLY A 307 50.64 14.44 13.43
C GLY A 307 50.54 14.92 11.97
N PRO A 308 50.78 14.03 10.99
CA PRO A 308 50.82 14.41 9.58
C PRO A 308 49.43 14.83 9.06
N ALA A 309 49.38 15.97 8.37
CA ALA A 309 48.15 16.56 7.83
C ALA A 309 47.80 15.96 6.47
N GLY A 310 46.57 15.45 6.31
CA GLY A 310 45.95 15.12 5.03
C GLY A 310 44.75 16.03 4.75
N ALA A 311 44.25 16.07 3.50
CA ALA A 311 43.16 16.98 3.10
C ALA A 311 41.85 16.83 3.92
N GLY A 312 41.57 15.64 4.47
CA GLY A 312 40.44 15.43 5.40
C GLY A 312 40.64 16.08 6.77
N ALA A 313 41.89 16.32 7.18
CA ALA A 313 42.23 16.96 8.44
C ALA A 313 41.89 18.45 8.46
N ASP A 314 41.93 19.13 7.31
CA ASP A 314 41.57 20.56 7.22
C ASP A 314 40.07 20.78 7.41
N LYS A 315 39.23 19.92 6.81
CA LYS A 315 37.77 19.95 7.01
C LYS A 315 37.42 19.68 8.47
N LEU A 316 38.00 18.64 9.06
CA LEU A 316 37.78 18.27 10.45
C LEU A 316 38.29 19.35 11.42
N LYS A 317 39.45 19.96 11.14
CA LYS A 317 39.99 21.07 11.93
C LYS A 317 39.08 22.30 11.91
N LYS A 318 38.56 22.67 10.74
CA LYS A 318 37.57 23.74 10.63
C LYS A 318 36.29 23.42 11.40
N GLN A 319 35.77 22.20 11.28
CA GLN A 319 34.62 21.74 12.05
C GLN A 319 34.87 21.82 13.57
N CYS A 320 36.05 21.41 14.04
CA CYS A 320 36.42 21.53 15.45
C CYS A 320 36.57 22.99 15.92
N GLN A 321 36.94 23.91 15.01
CA GLN A 321 36.96 25.35 15.30
C GLN A 321 35.54 25.92 15.39
N ASP A 322 34.64 25.51 14.49
CA ASP A 322 33.22 25.91 14.50
C ASP A 322 32.47 25.36 15.74
N LEU A 323 32.96 24.26 16.31
CA LEU A 323 32.53 23.68 17.58
C LEU A 323 33.23 24.28 18.81
N GLU A 324 34.15 25.22 18.62
CA GLU A 324 34.97 25.86 19.65
C GLU A 324 35.85 24.89 20.48
N LEU A 325 36.13 23.70 19.94
CA LEU A 325 36.96 22.67 20.58
C LEU A 325 38.46 22.88 20.32
N VAL A 326 38.80 23.54 19.22
CA VAL A 326 40.19 23.89 18.86
C VAL A 326 40.26 25.40 18.63
N ARG A 327 41.27 26.06 19.22
CA ARG A 327 41.47 27.50 18.99
C ARG A 327 41.69 27.78 17.51
N ALA A 328 40.95 28.75 16.97
CA ALA A 328 41.32 29.37 15.71
C ALA A 328 42.77 29.87 15.83
N ALA A 329 43.62 29.59 14.83
CA ALA A 329 44.95 30.15 14.82
C ALA A 329 44.80 31.68 14.85
N SER A 330 45.26 32.32 15.93
CA SER A 330 45.28 33.77 16.00
C SER A 330 46.07 34.27 14.80
N ALA A 331 45.46 35.11 13.96
CA ALA A 331 46.19 35.89 12.97
C ALA A 331 47.21 36.73 13.74
N SER A 332 48.42 36.19 13.91
CA SER A 332 49.49 36.88 14.60
C SER A 332 49.83 38.11 13.77
N ALA A 333 49.72 39.25 14.44
CA ALA A 333 50.06 40.57 13.93
C ALA A 333 51.36 40.53 13.12
N ALA A 334 51.25 40.85 11.83
CA ALA A 334 52.38 41.22 11.00
C ALA A 334 52.94 42.56 11.51
N ARG A 335 53.90 42.49 12.44
CA ARG A 335 54.80 43.60 12.75
C ARG A 335 55.98 43.55 11.78
N GLY A 336 56.18 44.66 11.05
CA GLY A 336 57.50 45.09 10.60
C GLY A 336 57.84 44.85 9.14
N GLY A 337 57.48 45.79 8.27
CA GLY A 337 58.05 45.91 6.93
C GLY A 337 57.86 47.34 6.40
N ARG A 338 58.94 48.13 6.38
CA ARG A 338 59.02 49.51 5.87
C ARG A 338 59.00 49.50 4.33
N PRO A 339 58.40 50.49 3.63
CA PRO A 339 58.22 50.45 2.19
C PRO A 339 59.43 51.02 1.44
N PRO A 340 59.65 50.67 0.16
CA PRO A 340 60.45 51.49 -0.75
C PRO A 340 59.58 52.34 -1.70
N SER A 341 60.18 53.45 -2.11
CA SER A 341 59.66 54.58 -2.87
C SER A 341 59.53 54.36 -4.38
N GLU A 342 58.48 54.97 -4.94
CA GLU A 342 58.32 55.67 -6.23
C GLU A 342 59.13 55.26 -7.49
N SER A 343 58.41 55.05 -8.61
CA SER A 343 58.47 55.95 -9.78
C SER A 343 57.38 55.60 -10.83
N ALA A 344 56.59 56.60 -11.22
CA ALA A 344 55.76 56.67 -12.44
C ALA A 344 56.52 57.51 -13.51
N PRO A 345 56.09 57.68 -14.79
CA PRO A 345 54.79 58.25 -15.24
C PRO A 345 54.18 57.46 -16.44
N GLU A 346 53.05 57.76 -17.11
CA GLU A 346 52.43 59.02 -17.54
C GLU A 346 50.98 58.79 -18.08
N ALA A 347 50.23 59.88 -18.29
CA ALA A 347 48.76 60.04 -18.45
C ALA A 347 48.30 60.16 -19.95
N PRO A 348 47.20 60.87 -20.38
CA PRO A 348 45.97 61.40 -19.73
C PRO A 348 44.66 61.31 -20.60
N ALA A 349 43.55 61.86 -20.06
CA ALA A 349 42.38 62.56 -20.70
C ALA A 349 41.03 62.15 -20.03
N ASP A 350 39.99 62.95 -19.80
CA ASP A 350 39.67 64.38 -19.89
C ASP A 350 38.35 64.61 -19.10
N ARG A 351 38.03 65.86 -18.73
CA ARG A 351 36.85 66.31 -17.94
C ARG A 351 35.83 67.00 -18.87
N PRO A 352 34.57 67.27 -18.46
CA PRO A 352 34.27 68.57 -17.80
C PRO A 352 33.10 68.56 -16.79
N ARG A 353 32.69 69.77 -16.37
CA ARG A 353 32.16 70.20 -15.07
C ARG A 353 30.83 70.96 -15.25
N GLY A 354 29.99 71.01 -14.20
CA GLY A 354 28.87 71.96 -14.00
C GLY A 354 27.72 71.30 -13.25
N GLY A 355 26.97 71.89 -12.32
CA GLY A 355 26.87 73.25 -11.79
C GLY A 355 26.03 73.23 -10.48
N ARG A 356 26.06 74.35 -9.77
CA ARG A 356 25.50 74.63 -8.42
C ARG A 356 24.03 75.08 -8.49
N LEU A 357 23.27 74.94 -7.39
CA LEU A 357 22.20 75.82 -6.80
C LEU A 357 21.44 74.95 -5.75
N GLY A 358 21.04 75.33 -4.52
CA GLY A 358 21.12 76.54 -3.70
C GLY A 358 20.36 76.30 -2.36
N ARG A 359 20.81 76.96 -1.27
CA ARG A 359 20.11 77.61 -0.11
C ARG A 359 18.80 77.00 0.46
N SER A 360 18.42 77.07 1.76
CA SER A 360 18.89 77.72 3.02
C SER A 360 17.81 77.38 4.11
N VAL A 361 18.05 77.28 5.43
CA VAL A 361 17.99 78.38 6.44
C VAL A 361 17.85 77.77 7.88
N GLU A 362 18.72 78.22 8.80
CA GLU A 362 18.61 78.60 10.27
C GLU A 362 17.93 77.67 11.32
N ALA A 363 18.28 77.66 12.63
CA ALA A 363 19.42 78.15 13.44
C ALA A 363 19.27 77.69 14.93
N GLU A 364 20.43 77.63 15.60
CA GLU A 364 20.86 77.52 17.02
C GLU A 364 20.22 78.55 18.01
N PRO A 365 20.44 78.58 19.37
CA PRO A 365 21.74 78.63 20.12
C PRO A 365 21.73 78.01 21.54
N GLU A 366 22.71 78.11 22.46
CA GLU A 366 24.18 78.23 22.57
C GLU A 366 24.47 78.33 24.10
N THR A 367 25.68 77.98 24.57
CA THR A 367 26.50 78.60 25.68
C THR A 367 27.44 77.54 26.30
N THR A 368 28.73 77.50 25.94
CA THR A 368 29.91 78.18 26.55
C THR A 368 30.16 77.84 28.03
N ASP A 369 31.28 77.17 28.36
CA ASP A 369 32.52 77.82 28.82
C ASP A 369 33.63 76.78 29.13
N ARG A 370 34.90 77.19 29.02
CA ARG A 370 36.13 76.43 29.29
C ARG A 370 37.10 77.41 29.95
N PRO A 371 37.97 77.00 30.89
CA PRO A 371 39.37 76.89 30.49
C PRO A 371 40.25 75.87 31.25
N ARG A 372 41.45 75.72 30.67
CA ARG A 372 42.60 74.87 31.01
C ARG A 372 43.27 75.16 32.37
N GLY A 373 43.91 74.14 32.92
CA GLY A 373 45.07 74.30 33.81
C GLY A 373 45.60 72.94 34.29
N GLY A 374 46.77 72.52 33.79
CA GLY A 374 47.41 71.26 34.19
C GLY A 374 48.37 71.41 35.37
N ARG A 375 48.62 70.32 36.10
CA ARG A 375 49.93 70.02 36.71
C ARG A 375 50.04 68.55 37.15
N LEU A 376 50.99 67.86 36.51
CA LEU A 376 51.92 66.80 36.98
C LEU A 376 51.61 66.03 38.28
N GLY A 377 51.45 64.70 38.15
CA GLY A 377 51.61 63.69 39.20
C GLY A 377 52.16 62.38 38.62
N ARG A 378 53.21 61.84 39.24
CA ARG A 378 54.08 60.72 38.83
C ARG A 378 53.40 59.33 38.82
N PRO A 379 54.02 58.30 38.20
CA PRO A 379 53.37 57.03 37.89
C PRO A 379 53.25 56.14 39.14
N ALA A 380 52.10 55.48 39.28
CA ALA A 380 51.92 54.34 40.16
C ALA A 380 52.02 53.06 39.34
N ASP A 381 52.60 52.06 39.98
CA ASP A 381 53.18 50.87 39.40
C ASP A 381 52.20 50.00 38.62
N ALA A 382 52.68 49.46 37.49
CA ALA A 382 51.99 48.44 36.74
C ALA A 382 52.15 47.11 37.48
N GLU A 383 51.16 46.76 38.31
CA GLU A 383 50.96 45.40 38.78
C GLU A 383 50.79 44.49 37.57
N LYS A 384 51.77 43.61 37.34
CA LYS A 384 51.62 42.46 36.45
C LYS A 384 50.52 41.57 37.01
N GLU A 385 49.35 41.58 36.38
CA GLU A 385 48.38 40.49 36.50
C GLU A 385 49.06 39.19 36.07
N THR A 386 49.44 38.38 37.05
CA THR A 386 49.75 36.97 36.84
C THR A 386 48.54 36.27 36.25
N PRO A 387 48.68 35.50 35.14
CA PRO A 387 47.57 34.77 34.57
C PRO A 387 47.07 33.73 35.57
N SER A 388 45.78 33.82 35.90
CA SER A 388 45.07 32.83 36.72
C SER A 388 45.29 31.42 36.17
N PRO A 389 45.35 30.37 37.02
CA PRO A 389 45.50 28.99 36.56
C PRO A 389 44.40 28.66 35.55
N ARG A 390 44.81 28.17 34.37
CA ARG A 390 43.90 27.68 33.31
C ARG A 390 42.84 26.78 33.94
N ALA A 391 41.56 27.15 33.82
CA ALA A 391 40.48 26.21 34.08
C ALA A 391 40.74 24.93 33.26
N PRO A 392 40.61 23.73 33.85
CA PRO A 392 40.76 22.49 33.10
C PRO A 392 39.76 22.49 31.94
N SER A 393 40.19 22.05 30.76
CA SER A 393 39.29 21.82 29.63
C SER A 393 38.20 20.83 30.09
N PRO A 394 36.92 21.08 29.76
CA PRO A 394 35.84 20.18 30.17
C PRO A 394 36.13 18.76 29.68
N SER A 395 35.76 17.76 30.48
CA SER A 395 35.81 16.36 30.05
C SER A 395 34.88 16.12 28.85
N ALA A 396 35.14 15.04 28.09
CA ALA A 396 34.29 14.67 26.95
C ALA A 396 32.81 14.56 27.34
N LEU A 397 32.54 14.02 28.54
CA LEU A 397 31.19 13.85 29.06
C LEU A 397 30.52 15.19 29.42
N GLU A 398 31.24 16.12 30.05
CA GLU A 398 30.72 17.45 30.39
C GLU A 398 30.40 18.25 29.13
N TRP A 399 31.31 18.25 28.15
CA TRP A 399 31.07 18.92 26.88
C TRP A 399 29.91 18.29 26.11
N ALA A 400 29.87 16.96 25.99
CA ALA A 400 28.80 16.25 25.32
C ALA A 400 27.44 16.53 25.98
N SER A 401 27.38 16.55 27.32
CA SER A 401 26.14 16.85 28.05
C SER A 401 25.64 18.28 27.79
N ALA A 402 26.55 19.25 27.64
CA ALA A 402 26.21 20.64 27.30
C ALA A 402 25.65 20.76 25.86
N GLN A 403 26.20 20.02 24.90
CA GLN A 403 25.68 20.01 23.52
C GLN A 403 24.36 19.24 23.40
N LEU A 404 24.21 18.17 24.18
CA LEU A 404 23.07 17.24 24.11
C LEU A 404 21.74 17.95 24.30
N GLN A 405 21.62 18.86 25.28
CA GLN A 405 20.37 19.60 25.51
C GLN A 405 19.93 20.42 24.29
N GLY A 406 20.89 21.03 23.59
CA GLY A 406 20.63 21.80 22.37
C GLY A 406 20.17 20.88 21.23
N ALA A 407 20.89 19.79 21.02
CA ALA A 407 20.59 18.83 19.96
C ALA A 407 19.25 18.10 20.18
N GLU A 408 18.95 17.69 21.41
CA GLU A 408 17.66 17.07 21.76
C GLU A 408 16.49 18.01 21.54
N ARG A 409 16.67 19.30 21.85
CA ARG A 409 15.64 20.31 21.55
C ARG A 409 15.40 20.41 20.04
N VAL A 410 16.45 20.42 19.21
CA VAL A 410 16.29 20.42 17.75
C VAL A 410 15.61 19.14 17.28
N MET A 411 16.10 17.96 17.71
CA MET A 411 15.53 16.67 17.33
C MET A 411 14.08 16.55 17.75
N PHE A 412 13.78 16.66 19.04
CA PHE A 412 12.46 16.36 19.54
C PHE A 412 11.44 17.46 19.23
N LYS A 413 11.79 18.75 19.33
CA LYS A 413 10.84 19.86 19.07
C LYS A 413 10.73 20.26 17.61
N GLN A 414 11.82 20.24 16.85
CA GLN A 414 11.82 20.78 15.49
C GLN A 414 11.74 19.70 14.42
N LYS A 415 12.20 18.47 14.70
CA LYS A 415 12.15 17.35 13.75
C LYS A 415 11.04 16.35 14.09
N CYS A 416 11.03 15.78 15.30
CA CYS A 416 10.06 14.75 15.70
C CYS A 416 8.65 15.31 15.80
N GLU A 417 8.42 16.39 16.57
CA GLU A 417 7.09 17.01 16.73
C GLU A 417 6.48 17.57 15.44
N PHE A 418 7.29 17.72 14.38
CA PHE A 418 6.81 18.13 13.07
C PHE A 418 5.84 17.10 12.48
N CYS A 419 6.14 15.81 12.67
CA CYS A 419 5.32 14.70 12.16
C CYS A 419 4.61 13.92 13.27
N HIS A 420 5.20 13.84 14.47
CA HIS A 420 4.70 13.00 15.55
C HIS A 420 3.99 13.81 16.64
N THR A 421 3.05 13.17 17.31
CA THR A 421 2.50 13.67 18.57
C THR A 421 3.39 13.18 19.70
N LEU A 422 4.05 14.11 20.41
CA LEU A 422 4.88 13.80 21.56
C LEU A 422 4.18 14.14 22.86
N SER A 423 4.44 13.34 23.89
CA SER A 423 4.13 13.67 25.28
C SER A 423 5.44 13.89 26.04
N SER A 424 5.54 15.00 26.76
CA SER A 424 6.74 15.36 27.53
C SER A 424 6.45 15.29 29.03
N ALA A 425 7.45 14.90 29.82
CA ALA A 425 7.43 15.00 31.28
C ALA A 425 8.75 15.64 31.74
N PRO A 426 8.78 16.35 32.89
CA PRO A 426 10.02 16.86 33.46
C PRO A 426 11.05 15.73 33.65
N ASP A 427 12.32 16.03 33.35
CA ASP A 427 13.47 15.13 33.53
C ASP A 427 13.35 13.76 32.85
N ARG A 428 12.55 13.66 31.78
CA ARG A 428 12.39 12.44 30.98
C ARG A 428 12.37 12.74 29.49
N LEU A 429 12.88 11.80 28.71
CA LEU A 429 12.75 11.85 27.25
C LEU A 429 11.27 11.84 26.85
N PRO A 430 10.92 12.54 25.75
CA PRO A 430 9.54 12.56 25.27
C PRO A 430 9.12 11.16 24.83
N ARG A 431 7.82 10.84 24.92
CA ARG A 431 7.25 9.63 24.33
C ARG A 431 6.49 9.96 23.05
N VAL A 432 6.78 9.20 22.00
CA VAL A 432 6.11 9.26 20.70
C VAL A 432 4.81 8.45 20.76
N ALA A 433 3.69 9.06 20.41
CA ALA A 433 2.44 8.32 20.26
C ALA A 433 2.51 7.38 19.05
N PRO A 434 2.01 6.12 19.14
CA PRO A 434 1.95 5.23 17.98
C PRO A 434 1.15 5.87 16.84
N THR A 435 1.70 5.87 15.62
CA THR A 435 1.07 6.50 14.46
C THR A 435 -0.29 5.89 14.11
N ALA A 436 -0.53 4.62 14.47
CA ALA A 436 -1.82 3.95 14.34
C ALA A 436 -2.48 4.05 12.94
N ILE A 437 -1.67 4.15 11.89
CA ILE A 437 -2.16 4.17 10.50
C ILE A 437 -2.78 2.79 10.21
N PRO A 438 -4.07 2.70 9.86
CA PRO A 438 -4.69 1.43 9.57
C PRO A 438 -4.11 0.84 8.27
N ALA A 439 -3.65 -0.41 8.34
CA ALA A 439 -3.18 -1.13 7.14
C ALA A 439 -4.32 -1.33 6.12
N ARG A 440 -5.58 -1.38 6.60
CA ARG A 440 -6.77 -1.53 5.78
C ARG A 440 -7.97 -0.87 6.43
N TRP A 441 -8.61 0.04 5.68
CA TRP A 441 -9.78 0.78 6.14
C TRP A 441 -11.10 -0.02 6.05
N LEU A 442 -11.21 -0.88 5.04
CA LEU A 442 -12.38 -1.74 4.80
C LEU A 442 -11.97 -3.22 4.93
N PRO A 443 -12.01 -3.81 6.14
CA PRO A 443 -11.42 -5.13 6.40
C PRO A 443 -12.17 -6.29 5.73
N HIS A 444 -13.43 -6.10 5.34
CA HIS A 444 -14.26 -7.14 4.71
C HIS A 444 -14.32 -7.03 3.19
N SER A 445 -13.60 -6.09 2.57
CA SER A 445 -13.63 -5.87 1.13
C SER A 445 -12.26 -5.58 0.53
N VAL A 446 -11.92 -6.25 -0.56
CA VAL A 446 -10.70 -6.01 -1.33
C VAL A 446 -11.03 -5.05 -2.46
N PHE A 447 -10.16 -4.07 -2.67
CA PHE A 447 -10.24 -3.17 -3.82
C PHE A 447 -8.98 -3.34 -4.66
N ASP A 448 -9.13 -3.94 -5.85
CA ASP A 448 -8.01 -4.13 -6.77
C ASP A 448 -7.65 -2.82 -7.47
N HIS A 449 -6.61 -2.13 -6.98
CA HIS A 449 -6.11 -0.90 -7.62
C HIS A 449 -5.51 -1.18 -9.01
N GLY A 450 -5.06 -2.41 -9.27
CA GLY A 450 -4.53 -2.84 -10.55
C GLY A 450 -5.59 -2.83 -11.66
N ALA A 451 -6.80 -3.30 -11.36
CA ALA A 451 -7.94 -3.21 -12.27
C ALA A 451 -8.36 -1.75 -12.56
N HIS A 452 -8.13 -0.85 -11.60
CA HIS A 452 -8.50 0.57 -11.68
C HIS A 452 -7.37 1.49 -12.16
N ARG A 453 -6.23 0.95 -12.62
CA ARG A 453 -5.07 1.72 -13.10
C ARG A 453 -5.32 2.74 -14.23
N PRO A 454 -6.38 2.64 -15.08
CA PRO A 454 -6.66 3.68 -16.07
C PRO A 454 -7.17 4.99 -15.43
N LEU A 455 -7.62 4.95 -14.18
CA LEU A 455 -8.15 6.10 -13.47
C LEU A 455 -7.04 6.85 -12.71
N ALA A 456 -7.13 8.18 -12.69
CA ALA A 456 -6.28 8.96 -11.80
C ALA A 456 -6.68 8.71 -10.34
N CYS A 457 -5.71 8.61 -9.44
CA CYS A 457 -5.98 8.38 -8.01
C CYS A 457 -6.92 9.45 -7.42
N THR A 458 -6.85 10.67 -7.95
CA THR A 458 -7.64 11.83 -7.51
C THR A 458 -9.12 11.77 -7.85
N GLU A 459 -9.54 10.89 -8.76
CA GLU A 459 -10.96 10.67 -9.04
C GLU A 459 -11.66 10.03 -7.81
N CYS A 460 -10.92 9.26 -7.02
CA CYS A 460 -11.43 8.60 -5.82
C CYS A 460 -10.91 9.26 -4.52
N HIS A 461 -9.63 9.63 -4.49
CA HIS A 461 -8.95 10.15 -3.31
C HIS A 461 -8.68 11.64 -3.44
N LYS A 462 -9.45 12.49 -2.74
CA LYS A 462 -9.32 13.96 -2.76
C LYS A 462 -8.08 14.49 -1.99
N ALA A 463 -6.95 13.81 -2.14
CA ALA A 463 -5.72 14.08 -1.39
C ALA A 463 -5.11 15.45 -1.70
N THR A 464 -5.25 15.97 -2.92
CA THR A 464 -4.68 17.27 -3.31
C THR A 464 -5.25 18.46 -2.54
N ALA A 465 -6.45 18.30 -1.97
CA ALA A 465 -7.10 19.31 -1.14
C ALA A 465 -6.91 19.08 0.37
N SER A 466 -6.35 17.93 0.77
CA SER A 466 -6.19 17.56 2.17
C SER A 466 -5.03 18.29 2.81
N THR A 467 -5.33 18.93 3.94
CA THR A 467 -4.37 19.73 4.71
C THR A 467 -4.06 19.12 6.07
N ASP A 468 -4.87 18.16 6.52
CA ASP A 468 -4.73 17.49 7.79
C ASP A 468 -4.84 15.96 7.61
N THR A 469 -4.16 15.22 8.48
CA THR A 469 -4.28 13.77 8.54
C THR A 469 -5.66 13.34 9.00
N THR A 470 -6.42 14.18 9.71
CA THR A 470 -7.80 13.84 10.10
C THR A 470 -8.76 13.71 8.91
N ASP A 471 -8.38 14.18 7.73
CA ASP A 471 -9.21 14.07 6.52
C ASP A 471 -9.31 12.61 6.07
N VAL A 472 -10.53 12.06 6.03
CA VAL A 472 -10.76 10.71 5.47
C VAL A 472 -10.83 10.79 3.94
N LEU A 473 -9.79 10.33 3.28
CA LEU A 473 -9.63 10.41 1.82
C LEU A 473 -10.17 9.19 1.07
N LEU A 474 -11.28 8.61 1.51
CA LEU A 474 -11.92 7.49 0.82
C LEU A 474 -13.18 7.93 0.07
N PRO A 475 -13.45 7.36 -1.12
CA PRO A 475 -14.66 7.69 -1.88
C PRO A 475 -15.91 7.08 -1.26
N SER A 476 -17.04 7.78 -1.35
CA SER A 476 -18.37 7.20 -1.13
C SER A 476 -18.72 6.15 -2.19
N ILE A 477 -19.67 5.27 -1.90
CA ILE A 477 -20.20 4.27 -2.84
C ILE A 477 -20.69 4.85 -4.17
N THR A 478 -21.08 6.12 -4.20
CA THR A 478 -21.53 6.83 -5.41
C THR A 478 -20.51 6.74 -6.55
N VAL A 479 -19.22 7.00 -6.26
CA VAL A 479 -18.15 6.95 -7.28
C VAL A 479 -18.06 5.56 -7.89
N CYS A 480 -18.19 4.51 -7.07
CA CYS A 480 -18.15 3.14 -7.54
C CYS A 480 -19.35 2.83 -8.46
N ARG A 481 -20.55 3.31 -8.11
CA ARG A 481 -21.79 3.06 -8.87
C ARG A 481 -21.83 3.73 -10.24
N GLU A 482 -20.98 4.72 -10.51
CA GLU A 482 -20.84 5.32 -11.84
C GLU A 482 -20.33 4.29 -12.87
N CYS A 483 -19.45 3.38 -12.46
CA CYS A 483 -18.91 2.33 -13.30
C CYS A 483 -19.50 0.94 -13.00
N HIS A 484 -19.74 0.61 -11.73
CA HIS A 484 -20.26 -0.68 -11.27
C HIS A 484 -21.79 -0.67 -11.20
N ARG A 485 -22.43 -0.76 -12.37
CA ARG A 485 -23.90 -0.74 -12.52
C ARG A 485 -24.41 -1.92 -13.34
N GLN A 486 -25.59 -2.41 -12.99
CA GLN A 486 -26.27 -3.45 -13.76
C GLN A 486 -26.65 -2.94 -15.16
N GLY A 487 -26.55 -3.79 -16.18
CA GLY A 487 -27.05 -3.48 -17.53
C GLY A 487 -26.13 -2.65 -18.44
N GLY A 488 -24.82 -2.65 -18.21
CA GLY A 488 -23.84 -1.99 -19.11
C GLY A 488 -22.60 -1.40 -18.44
N GLY A 489 -22.43 -1.60 -17.13
CA GLY A 489 -21.21 -1.26 -16.40
C GLY A 489 -20.34 -2.48 -16.08
N ALA A 490 -19.27 -2.26 -15.32
CA ALA A 490 -18.46 -3.33 -14.75
C ALA A 490 -19.31 -4.20 -13.79
N ARG A 491 -18.98 -5.49 -13.69
CA ARG A 491 -19.67 -6.39 -12.76
C ARG A 491 -19.54 -5.87 -11.33
N ALA A 492 -20.60 -6.01 -10.55
CA ALA A 492 -20.71 -5.47 -9.20
C ALA A 492 -21.26 -6.51 -8.21
N GLY A 493 -21.04 -7.79 -8.52
CA GLY A 493 -21.49 -8.88 -7.68
C GLY A 493 -20.80 -8.87 -6.31
N CYS A 494 -21.40 -9.55 -5.34
CA CYS A 494 -20.90 -9.54 -3.97
C CYS A 494 -19.47 -10.09 -3.88
N VAL A 495 -19.08 -11.00 -4.77
CA VAL A 495 -17.73 -11.60 -4.84
C VAL A 495 -16.67 -10.72 -5.49
N GLU A 496 -17.06 -9.59 -6.09
CA GLU A 496 -16.09 -8.63 -6.63
C GLU A 496 -15.30 -7.93 -5.53
N CYS A 497 -15.97 -7.67 -4.42
CA CYS A 497 -15.42 -6.86 -3.35
C CYS A 497 -15.19 -7.70 -2.10
N HIS A 498 -16.10 -8.59 -1.71
CA HIS A 498 -16.03 -9.24 -0.41
C HIS A 498 -15.14 -10.48 -0.40
N ILE A 499 -14.41 -10.65 0.72
CA ILE A 499 -13.71 -11.89 1.05
C ILE A 499 -14.66 -12.77 1.88
N TYR A 500 -14.80 -14.04 1.51
CA TYR A 500 -15.74 -14.96 2.18
C TYR A 500 -15.07 -16.09 2.97
N HIS A 501 -13.83 -16.45 2.64
CA HIS A 501 -13.05 -17.41 3.41
C HIS A 501 -11.80 -16.76 3.97
N ASP A 502 -11.58 -16.97 5.26
CA ASP A 502 -10.28 -16.74 5.87
C ASP A 502 -9.40 -17.95 5.59
N LYS A 503 -8.51 -17.81 4.60
CA LYS A 503 -7.59 -18.89 4.19
C LYS A 503 -6.66 -19.34 5.30
N ALA A 504 -6.43 -18.51 6.32
CA ALA A 504 -5.61 -18.90 7.47
C ALA A 504 -6.32 -19.93 8.37
N LYS A 505 -7.62 -20.18 8.15
CA LYS A 505 -8.43 -21.18 8.86
C LYS A 505 -8.74 -22.42 8.01
N GLU A 506 -8.15 -22.51 6.81
CA GLU A 506 -8.25 -23.71 5.99
C GLU A 506 -7.31 -24.81 6.53
N ARG A 507 -7.49 -26.05 6.05
CA ARG A 507 -6.63 -27.18 6.43
C ARG A 507 -5.16 -26.90 6.11
N ASP A 508 -4.27 -27.49 6.90
CA ASP A 508 -2.84 -27.51 6.62
C ASP A 508 -2.53 -27.99 5.19
N PRO A 509 -1.52 -27.41 4.49
CA PRO A 509 -1.12 -27.86 3.16
C PRO A 509 -0.71 -29.34 3.08
N SER A 510 -0.32 -29.96 4.20
CA SER A 510 -0.06 -31.39 4.34
C SER A 510 -1.38 -32.17 4.49
N GLY A 511 -2.01 -32.44 3.35
CA GLY A 511 -3.26 -33.21 3.29
C GLY A 511 -3.09 -34.71 3.64
N PRO A 512 -4.19 -35.41 3.95
CA PRO A 512 -4.14 -36.80 4.45
C PRO A 512 -3.95 -37.88 3.38
N PHE A 513 -3.85 -37.51 2.10
CA PHE A 513 -3.82 -38.46 0.98
C PHE A 513 -2.46 -38.47 0.27
N ALA A 514 -1.92 -39.68 0.06
CA ALA A 514 -0.83 -39.92 -0.87
C ALA A 514 -1.32 -39.95 -2.33
N VAL A 515 -0.43 -39.66 -3.27
CA VAL A 515 -0.72 -39.65 -4.72
C VAL A 515 -1.47 -40.91 -5.22
N PRO A 516 -1.11 -42.14 -4.79
CA PRO A 516 -1.83 -43.34 -5.24
C PRO A 516 -3.30 -43.38 -4.80
N GLN A 517 -3.65 -42.78 -3.66
CA GLN A 517 -5.02 -42.75 -3.13
C GLN A 517 -5.93 -41.78 -3.91
N LEU A 518 -5.33 -40.79 -4.59
CA LEU A 518 -6.06 -39.84 -5.44
C LEU A 518 -6.16 -40.31 -6.90
N THR A 519 -5.20 -41.10 -7.36
CA THR A 519 -5.13 -41.57 -8.76
C THR A 519 -5.83 -42.91 -8.99
N LYS A 520 -5.80 -43.82 -8.02
CA LYS A 520 -6.57 -45.08 -8.04
C LYS A 520 -7.90 -44.83 -7.37
N GLY A 521 -9.00 -44.85 -8.12
CA GLY A 521 -10.32 -44.63 -7.55
C GLY A 521 -10.67 -45.57 -6.40
N SER A 522 -11.69 -45.20 -5.63
CA SER A 522 -12.19 -45.92 -4.44
C SER A 522 -12.52 -47.41 -4.61
N ARG A 523 -12.35 -47.98 -5.81
CA ARG A 523 -12.52 -49.39 -6.16
C ARG A 523 -11.29 -50.28 -5.91
N SER A 524 -10.12 -49.75 -5.53
CA SER A 524 -8.87 -50.54 -5.43
C SER A 524 -8.32 -50.75 -4.01
N ALA A 525 -9.14 -50.66 -2.96
CA ALA A 525 -8.74 -51.14 -1.63
C ALA A 525 -8.89 -52.67 -1.55
N GLY A 526 -8.05 -53.40 -2.30
CA GLY A 526 -7.92 -54.86 -2.26
C GLY A 526 -6.55 -55.25 -1.74
N SER A 527 -6.51 -55.63 -0.45
CA SER A 527 -5.46 -56.35 0.30
C SER A 527 -4.06 -55.73 0.45
N PRO A 528 -3.46 -55.79 1.67
CA PRO A 528 -2.05 -55.44 1.86
C PRO A 528 -1.14 -56.52 1.25
N PRO A 529 0.11 -56.18 0.85
CA PRO A 529 1.08 -57.18 0.46
C PRO A 529 1.46 -58.03 1.68
N ARG A 530 1.51 -59.35 1.48
CA ARG A 530 2.09 -60.30 2.43
C ARG A 530 3.61 -60.16 2.48
#